data_AF-A0A401IBE0-F1
#
_entry.id   AF-A0A401IBE0-F1
#
_cell.length_a   1.000
_cell.length_b   1.000
_cell.length_c   1.000
_cell.angle_alpha   90.00
_cell.angle_beta   90.00
_cell.angle_gamma   90.00
#
_symmetry.space_group_name_H-M   'P 1'
#
loop_
_entity.id
_entity.type
_entity.pdbx_description
1 polymer ?
#
loop_
_entity_poly.entity_id
_entity_poly.type
_entity_poly.pdbx_seq_one_letter_code
_entity_poly.pdbx_strand_id
1 'polypeptide(L)' 'MQAAARGISARGDIPFAGFVSDPCDGRSQGTTGMFDSLPYRNDAAMVLRRLIRSLPLRSAVLGVGTCDKGLPA' A
#
# COMPACT_ATOMS: atom_id res chain seq x y z
N MET A 1 -10.09 -3.30 2.95
CA MET A 1 -9.47 -3.82 4.20
C MET A 1 -10.42 -4.61 5.09
N GLN A 2 -11.61 -4.12 5.46
CA GLN A 2 -12.50 -4.83 6.40
C GLN A 2 -12.84 -6.28 5.99
N ALA A 3 -13.15 -6.52 4.71
CA ALA A 3 -13.45 -7.87 4.23
C ALA A 3 -12.25 -8.82 4.38
N ALA A 4 -11.04 -8.37 4.04
CA ALA A 4 -9.81 -9.14 4.20
C ALA A 4 -9.54 -9.45 5.69
N ALA A 5 -9.65 -8.45 6.57
CA ALA A 5 -9.46 -8.64 8.00
C ALA A 5 -10.43 -9.68 8.57
N ARG A 6 -11.73 -9.59 8.23
CA ARG A 6 -12.73 -10.59 8.64
C ARG A 6 -12.39 -12.00 8.14
N GLY A 7 -11.99 -12.13 6.88
CA GLY A 7 -11.60 -13.42 6.30
C GLY A 7 -10.36 -14.03 6.97
N ILE A 8 -9.36 -13.22 7.31
CA ILE A 8 -8.15 -13.64 8.01
C ILE A 8 -8.49 -14.06 9.46
N SER A 9 -9.24 -13.23 10.20
CA SER A 9 -9.67 -13.56 11.57
C SER A 9 -10.53 -14.82 11.64
N ALA A 10 -11.39 -15.06 10.65
CA ALA A 10 -12.21 -16.28 10.59
C ALA A 10 -11.38 -17.57 10.43
N ARG A 11 -10.11 -17.46 10.00
CA ARG A 11 -9.16 -18.58 9.89
C ARG A 11 -8.26 -18.72 11.13
N GLY A 12 -8.45 -17.88 12.16
CA GLY A 12 -7.67 -17.89 13.40
C GLY A 12 -6.40 -17.04 13.37
N ASP A 13 -6.13 -16.34 12.28
CA ASP A 13 -4.98 -15.44 12.15
C ASP A 13 -5.29 -14.02 12.69
N ILE A 14 -4.24 -13.26 13.04
CA ILE A 14 -4.36 -11.89 13.54
C ILE A 14 -4.06 -10.90 12.40
N PRO A 15 -5.08 -10.22 11.82
CA PRO A 15 -4.84 -9.24 10.76
C PRO A 15 -4.25 -7.94 11.32
N PHE A 16 -3.30 -7.37 10.60
CA PHE A 16 -2.79 -6.02 10.82
C PHE A 16 -2.79 -5.24 9.51
N ALA A 17 -3.33 -4.03 9.51
CA ALA A 17 -3.44 -3.19 8.32
C ALA A 17 -2.45 -2.01 8.39
N GLY A 18 -1.54 -1.94 7.43
CA GLY A 18 -0.72 -0.76 7.15
C GLY A 18 -1.19 -0.07 5.86
N PHE A 19 -0.99 1.24 5.76
CA PHE A 19 -1.43 2.03 4.62
C PHE A 19 -0.33 2.99 4.16
N VAL A 20 -0.22 3.15 2.85
CA VAL A 20 0.56 4.20 2.19
C VAL A 20 -0.38 4.80 1.15
N SER A 21 -0.62 6.11 1.22
CA SER A 21 -1.46 6.82 0.25
C SER A 21 -0.72 6.98 -1.09
N ASP A 22 -1.37 7.53 -2.11
CA ASP A 22 -0.77 7.92 -3.39
C ASP A 22 -1.24 9.31 -3.87
N PRO A 23 -0.43 10.04 -4.66
CA PRO A 23 -0.90 11.23 -5.36
C PRO A 23 -1.88 10.83 -6.48
N CYS A 24 -2.90 11.66 -6.71
CA CYS A 24 -3.88 11.40 -7.77
C CYS A 24 -3.42 12.03 -9.09
N ASP A 25 -2.98 11.20 -10.04
CA ASP A 25 -2.56 11.62 -11.39
C ASP A 25 -3.62 12.46 -12.10
N GLY A 26 -4.89 12.06 -12.00
CA GLY A 26 -5.99 12.83 -12.61
C GLY A 26 -6.12 14.26 -12.07
N ARG A 27 -5.69 14.53 -10.82
CA ARG A 27 -5.69 15.87 -10.23
C ARG A 27 -4.39 16.62 -10.48
N SER A 28 -3.25 15.92 -10.52
CA SER A 28 -1.93 16.55 -10.73
C SER A 28 -1.59 16.77 -12.19
N GLN A 29 -2.34 16.18 -13.12
CA GLN A 29 -2.13 16.32 -14.57
C GLN A 29 -2.05 17.79 -15.00
N GLY A 30 -0.96 18.13 -15.70
CA GLY A 30 -0.71 19.49 -16.18
C GLY A 30 -0.13 20.45 -15.12
N THR A 31 0.18 19.96 -13.92
CA THR A 31 0.86 20.72 -12.85
C THR A 31 2.26 20.17 -12.60
N THR A 32 3.09 20.92 -11.86
CA THR A 32 4.40 20.45 -11.42
C THR A 32 4.34 19.21 -10.54
N GLY A 33 3.21 18.97 -9.84
CA GLY A 33 3.03 17.77 -9.02
C GLY A 33 2.99 16.46 -9.81
N MET A 34 2.76 16.51 -11.14
CA MET A 34 2.81 15.29 -11.97
C MET A 34 4.23 14.70 -12.04
N PHE A 35 5.28 15.52 -11.85
CA PHE A 35 6.66 15.02 -11.84
C PHE A 35 6.96 14.11 -10.63
N ASP A 36 6.15 14.18 -9.56
CA ASP A 36 6.28 13.31 -8.40
C ASP A 36 5.60 11.95 -8.59
N SER A 37 4.70 11.80 -9.57
CA SER A 37 3.85 10.61 -9.72
C SER A 37 4.64 9.31 -9.90
N LEU A 38 5.50 9.23 -10.93
CA LEU A 38 6.28 8.02 -11.20
C LEU A 38 7.31 7.71 -10.09
N PRO A 39 8.09 8.69 -9.58
CA PRO A 39 8.97 8.48 -8.43
C PRO A 39 8.22 7.95 -7.20
N TYR A 40 7.01 8.46 -6.93
CA TYR A 40 6.23 8.08 -5.75
C TYR A 40 5.98 6.58 -5.65
N ARG A 41 5.84 5.85 -6.77
CA ARG A 41 5.76 4.38 -6.78
C ARG A 41 6.90 3.74 -5.98
N ASN A 42 8.13 4.19 -6.20
CA ASN A 42 9.31 3.60 -5.55
C ASN A 42 9.35 3.97 -4.06
N ASP A 43 8.97 5.20 -3.72
CA ASP A 43 8.89 5.64 -2.32
C ASP A 43 7.83 4.83 -1.56
N ALA A 44 6.66 4.62 -2.17
CA ALA A 44 5.60 3.79 -1.62
C ALA A 44 6.08 2.35 -1.38
N ALA A 45 6.74 1.74 -2.36
CA ALA A 45 7.33 0.41 -2.23
C ALA A 45 8.34 0.33 -1.07
N MET A 46 9.18 1.36 -0.92
CA MET A 46 10.15 1.44 0.17
C MET A 46 9.47 1.56 1.55
N VAL A 47 8.44 2.39 1.68
CA VAL A 47 7.68 2.55 2.93
C VAL A 47 6.94 1.25 3.27
N LEU A 48 6.21 0.66 2.31
CA LEU A 48 5.52 -0.62 2.49
C LEU A 48 6.49 -1.73 2.94
N ARG A 49 7.65 -1.84 2.29
CA ARG A 49 8.72 -2.79 2.68
C ARG A 49 9.14 -2.61 4.14
N ARG A 50 9.31 -1.37 4.60
CA ARG A 50 9.69 -1.07 5.99
C ARG A 50 8.57 -1.47 6.95
N LEU A 51 7.33 -1.06 6.68
CA LEU A 51 6.17 -1.42 7.51
C LEU A 51 6.02 -2.95 7.64
N ILE A 52 6.11 -3.67 6.52
CA ILE A 52 6.02 -5.14 6.47
C ILE A 52 7.13 -5.80 7.30
N ARG A 53 8.37 -5.31 7.21
CA ARG A 53 9.53 -5.91 7.90
C ARG A 53 9.60 -5.58 9.38
N SER A 54 8.94 -4.50 9.81
CA SER A 54 8.90 -4.09 11.22
C SER A 54 7.90 -4.88 12.06
N LEU A 55 7.08 -5.75 11.46
CA LEU A 55 6.09 -6.57 12.16
C LEU A 55 6.72 -7.89 12.67
N PRO A 56 6.92 -8.07 13.99
CA PRO A 56 7.77 -9.16 14.53
C PRO A 56 7.24 -10.58 14.28
N LEU A 57 5.93 -10.75 14.15
CA LEU A 57 5.25 -12.04 14.00
C LEU A 57 4.58 -12.21 12.62
N ARG A 58 4.96 -11.41 11.63
CA ARG A 58 4.33 -11.44 10.31
C ARG A 58 4.69 -12.73 9.56
N SER A 59 3.69 -13.56 9.31
CA SER A 59 3.80 -14.79 8.50
C SER A 59 3.55 -14.56 7.00
N ALA A 60 2.68 -13.63 6.63
CA ALA A 60 2.29 -13.37 5.24
C ALA A 60 2.02 -11.88 4.98
N VAL A 61 1.86 -11.50 3.70
CA VAL A 61 1.44 -10.16 3.26
C VAL A 61 0.32 -10.32 2.24
N LEU A 62 -0.74 -9.52 2.41
CA LEU A 62 -1.77 -9.32 1.40
C LEU A 62 -1.70 -7.86 0.92
N GLY A 63 -1.33 -7.64 -0.33
CA GLY A 63 -1.34 -6.32 -0.96
C GLY A 63 -2.75 -5.96 -1.44
N VAL A 64 -3.17 -4.72 -1.19
CA VAL A 64 -4.39 -4.14 -1.76
C VAL A 64 -4.00 -2.86 -2.49
N GLY A 65 -3.82 -2.97 -3.80
CA GLY A 65 -3.50 -1.83 -4.66
C GLY A 65 -4.76 -1.09 -5.10
N THR A 66 -4.65 0.23 -5.19
CA THR A 66 -5.58 1.10 -5.91
C THR A 66 -5.15 1.21 -7.37
N CYS A 67 -5.44 2.33 -8.05
CA CYS A 67 -5.02 2.51 -9.43
C CYS A 67 -3.52 2.87 -9.52
N ASP A 68 -3.02 2.73 -10.75
CA ASP A 68 -1.82 3.40 -11.22
C ASP A 68 -0.55 3.05 -10.43
N LYS A 69 -0.02 3.96 -9.60
CA LYS A 69 1.27 3.79 -8.92
C LYS A 69 1.16 2.88 -7.68
N GLY A 70 -0.02 2.83 -7.05
CA GLY A 70 -0.24 2.04 -5.85
C GLY A 70 -0.29 0.53 -6.09
N LEU A 71 -0.63 0.08 -7.31
CA LEU A 71 -0.68 -1.35 -7.65
C LEU A 71 0.70 -2.01 -7.86
N PRO A 72 1.65 -1.41 -8.61
CA PRO A 72 2.99 -1.97 -8.79
C PRO A 72 3.98 -1.63 -7.67
N ALA A 73 3.62 -0.73 -6.74
CA ALA A 73 4.41 -0.43 -5.54
C ALA A 73 4.38 -1.59 -4.53
#